data_AF-A0A925CA87-F1
#
_entry.id   AF-A0A925CA87-F1
#
_cell.length_a   1.000
_cell.length_b   1.000
_cell.length_c   1.000
_cell.angle_alpha   90.00
_cell.angle_beta   90.00
_cell.angle_gamma   90.00
#
_symmetry.space_group_name_H-M   'P 1'
#
loop_
_entity.id
_entity.type
_entity.pdbx_description
1 polymer ?
#
loop_
_entity_poly.entity_id
_entity_poly.type
_entity_poly.pdbx_seq_one_letter_code
_entity_poly.pdbx_strand_id
1 'polypeptide(L)'
;MKRTCATVMLGVLVVVGGGAEERRRMNPSPEAVLDLMTSEGVASVSAHWRVLDARVVAAEGKNSAGQTVATFDIEPKAGAADFDDSGWEVADPTGLDDDRRGGGKLCFTWYRINVTLPERLGEAPIEGATVVFETVVDDYAEVWVNGKLPIKLGCVGGPFAAGFNAPNIVTLTNDAKPGEAFQIAVFGANAPLSAPPGNFVFVRSALLRVTPR
;
A
#
# COMPACT_ATOMS: atom_id res chain seq x y z
N MET A 1 -6.27 -72.09 -24.81
CA MET A 1 -6.33 -71.33 -26.08
C MET A 1 -6.56 -69.85 -25.79
N LYS A 2 -5.49 -69.05 -25.68
CA LYS A 2 -5.58 -67.58 -25.77
C LYS A 2 -4.36 -67.06 -26.52
N ARG A 3 -4.65 -66.13 -27.44
CA ARG A 3 -3.88 -65.77 -28.63
C ARG A 3 -2.75 -64.79 -28.30
N THR A 4 -1.61 -65.01 -28.96
CA THR A 4 -0.48 -64.10 -29.11
C THR A 4 -0.92 -62.82 -29.83
N CYS A 5 -0.48 -61.65 -29.36
CA CYS A 5 -0.45 -60.42 -30.16
C CYS A 5 0.93 -59.79 -30.00
N ALA A 6 1.58 -59.59 -31.14
CA ALA A 6 2.95 -59.10 -31.27
C ALA A 6 2.99 -57.58 -31.13
N THR A 7 4.00 -57.11 -30.40
CA THR A 7 4.40 -55.71 -30.27
C THR A 7 5.07 -55.25 -31.57
N VAL A 8 4.57 -54.17 -32.19
CA VAL A 8 5.29 -53.43 -33.23
C VAL A 8 5.71 -52.10 -32.62
N MET A 9 7.03 -51.90 -32.51
CA MET A 9 7.65 -50.68 -32.02
C MET A 9 7.82 -49.71 -33.21
N LEU A 10 7.15 -48.56 -33.18
CA LEU A 10 7.36 -47.48 -34.15
C LEU A 10 8.01 -46.30 -33.42
N GLY A 11 9.30 -46.10 -33.64
CA GLY A 11 10.05 -44.96 -33.12
C GLY A 11 9.68 -43.69 -33.89
N VAL A 12 9.18 -42.68 -33.18
CA VAL A 12 9.05 -41.32 -33.71
C VAL A 12 10.18 -40.48 -33.14
N LEU A 13 11.09 -40.05 -34.02
CA LEU A 13 12.12 -39.07 -33.73
C LEU A 13 11.47 -37.68 -33.71
N VAL A 14 11.17 -37.14 -32.53
CA VAL A 14 10.75 -35.74 -32.40
C VAL A 14 12.00 -34.88 -32.31
N VAL A 15 12.23 -34.08 -33.35
CA VAL A 15 13.23 -33.02 -33.35
C VAL A 15 12.74 -31.92 -32.40
N VAL A 16 13.33 -31.84 -31.21
CA VAL A 16 13.14 -30.70 -30.30
C VAL A 16 14.03 -29.55 -30.78
N GLY A 17 13.54 -28.81 -31.77
CA GLY A 17 14.13 -27.54 -32.21
C GLY A 17 13.26 -26.39 -31.74
N GLY A 18 13.78 -25.55 -30.85
CA GLY A 18 13.14 -24.29 -30.43
C GLY A 18 12.91 -24.14 -28.93
N GLY A 19 13.92 -24.39 -28.10
CA GLY A 19 13.84 -24.21 -26.63
C GLY A 19 14.89 -23.25 -26.05
N ALA A 20 15.50 -22.41 -26.89
CA ALA A 20 16.65 -21.60 -26.49
C ALA A 20 16.51 -20.08 -26.70
N GLU A 21 15.50 -19.59 -27.43
CA GLU A 21 15.34 -18.14 -27.67
C GLU A 21 14.28 -17.43 -26.81
N GLU A 22 13.45 -18.16 -26.08
CA GLU A 22 12.36 -17.55 -25.28
C GLU A 22 12.62 -17.49 -23.77
N ARG A 23 13.90 -17.63 -23.36
CA ARG A 23 14.37 -17.32 -22.00
C ARG A 23 15.28 -16.10 -22.00
N ARG A 24 14.82 -15.01 -22.61
CA ARG A 24 15.45 -13.70 -22.45
C ARG A 24 15.05 -13.14 -21.07
N ARG A 25 15.87 -13.49 -20.07
CA ARG A 25 16.10 -12.77 -18.80
C ARG A 25 14.87 -12.10 -18.14
N MET A 26 14.20 -12.82 -17.25
CA MET A 26 13.63 -12.19 -16.04
C MET A 26 14.56 -12.51 -14.86
N ASN A 27 15.73 -11.86 -14.83
CA ASN A 27 16.17 -11.40 -13.53
C ASN A 27 15.35 -10.13 -13.31
N PRO A 28 14.47 -10.03 -12.30
CA PRO A 28 14.01 -8.70 -11.92
C PRO A 28 15.27 -7.88 -11.66
N SER A 29 15.44 -6.77 -12.37
CA SER A 29 16.42 -5.76 -12.00
C SER A 29 16.27 -5.49 -10.50
N PRO A 30 17.37 -5.40 -9.73
CA PRO A 30 17.27 -5.26 -8.29
C PRO A 30 16.33 -4.12 -7.97
N GLU A 31 15.29 -4.44 -7.19
CA GLU A 31 14.29 -3.49 -6.77
C GLU A 31 14.99 -2.39 -5.96
N ALA A 32 14.86 -1.15 -6.40
CA ALA A 32 15.31 -0.01 -5.61
C ALA A 32 14.26 0.26 -4.53
N VAL A 33 14.71 0.34 -3.28
CA VAL A 33 13.85 0.60 -2.13
C VAL A 33 14.26 1.93 -1.52
N LEU A 34 13.30 2.81 -1.33
CA LEU A 34 13.45 4.09 -0.67
C LEU A 34 12.65 4.08 0.63
N ASP A 35 13.31 4.42 1.74
CA ASP A 35 12.68 4.48 3.05
C ASP A 35 12.13 5.88 3.34
N LEU A 36 10.80 6.01 3.37
CA LEU A 36 10.09 7.26 3.65
C LEU A 36 10.08 7.62 5.15
N MET A 37 10.67 6.79 6.02
CA MET A 37 10.90 7.11 7.44
C MET A 37 12.32 7.67 7.68
N THR A 38 12.99 8.11 6.61
CA THR A 38 14.29 8.79 6.71
C THR A 38 14.22 10.19 6.13
N SER A 39 15.01 11.11 6.67
CA SER A 39 15.12 12.48 6.14
C SER A 39 15.61 12.50 4.68
N GLU A 40 16.54 11.60 4.32
CA GLU A 40 17.03 11.45 2.95
C GLU A 40 15.94 10.93 2.02
N GLY A 41 15.18 9.92 2.46
CA GLY A 41 14.15 9.31 1.64
C GLY A 41 13.05 10.29 1.29
N VAL A 42 12.46 10.97 2.28
CA VAL A 42 11.43 11.99 1.99
C VAL A 42 11.98 13.15 1.16
N ALA A 43 13.23 13.56 1.38
CA ALA A 43 13.85 14.62 0.58
C ALA A 43 14.02 14.22 -0.91
N SER A 44 14.40 12.98 -1.21
CA SER A 44 14.59 12.51 -2.58
C SER A 44 13.32 12.53 -3.44
N VAL A 45 12.14 12.52 -2.80
CA VAL A 45 10.82 12.59 -3.45
C VAL A 45 10.09 13.89 -3.13
N SER A 46 10.80 14.91 -2.66
CA SER A 46 10.25 16.24 -2.32
C SER A 46 9.02 16.16 -1.40
N ALA A 47 9.07 15.29 -0.41
CA ALA A 47 7.94 14.95 0.44
C ALA A 47 8.17 15.31 1.90
N HIS A 48 7.07 15.36 2.64
CA HIS A 48 7.04 15.46 4.10
C HIS A 48 5.78 14.75 4.61
N TRP A 49 5.87 14.14 5.78
CA TRP A 49 4.72 13.53 6.42
C TRP A 49 3.90 14.58 7.14
N ARG A 50 2.58 14.48 6.99
CA ARG A 50 1.61 15.23 7.77
C ARG A 50 0.73 14.30 8.56
N VAL A 51 0.46 14.64 9.81
CA VAL A 51 -0.27 13.76 10.73
C VAL A 51 -1.39 14.50 11.44
N LEU A 52 -2.51 13.80 11.64
CA LEU A 52 -3.62 14.27 12.46
C LEU A 52 -4.39 13.07 13.04
N ASP A 53 -4.66 13.12 14.34
CA ASP A 53 -5.56 12.16 14.98
C ASP A 53 -7.00 12.36 14.49
N ALA A 54 -7.62 11.26 14.09
CA ALA A 54 -9.02 11.22 13.72
C ALA A 54 -9.89 10.90 14.93
N ARG A 55 -11.13 11.39 14.90
CA ARG A 55 -12.09 11.27 15.98
C ARG A 55 -13.32 10.52 15.53
N VAL A 56 -13.87 9.72 16.43
CA VAL A 56 -15.24 9.21 16.32
C VAL A 56 -16.19 10.34 16.67
N VAL A 57 -17.13 10.64 15.79
CA VAL A 57 -18.15 11.68 15.97
C VAL A 57 -19.54 11.07 15.90
N ALA A 58 -20.50 11.67 16.59
CA ALA A 58 -21.91 11.32 16.40
C ALA A 58 -22.35 11.68 14.98
N ALA A 59 -23.15 10.81 14.37
CA ALA A 59 -23.64 10.95 13.01
C ALA A 59 -25.06 10.38 12.86
N GLU A 60 -25.65 10.59 11.69
CA GLU A 60 -26.93 9.97 11.31
C GLU A 60 -26.71 8.95 10.18
N GLY A 61 -27.37 7.80 10.30
CA GLY A 61 -27.40 6.76 9.29
C GLY A 61 -28.83 6.39 8.90
N LYS A 62 -28.96 5.37 8.05
CA LYS A 62 -30.26 4.77 7.68
C LYS A 62 -30.29 3.30 8.09
N ASN A 63 -31.34 2.87 8.77
CA ASN A 63 -31.56 1.45 9.04
C ASN A 63 -32.10 0.72 7.80
N SER A 64 -32.30 -0.60 7.89
CA SER A 64 -32.82 -1.42 6.78
C SER A 64 -34.22 -1.03 6.31
N ALA A 65 -35.00 -0.32 7.12
CA ALA A 65 -36.31 0.22 6.77
C ALA A 65 -36.25 1.67 6.22
N GLY A 66 -35.05 2.24 6.04
CA GLY A 66 -34.83 3.60 5.53
C GLY A 66 -35.07 4.72 6.56
N GLN A 67 -35.28 4.38 7.83
CA GLN A 67 -35.47 5.37 8.89
C GLN A 67 -34.13 5.96 9.33
N THR A 68 -34.10 7.25 9.64
CA THR A 68 -32.93 7.90 10.25
C THR A 68 -32.68 7.31 11.64
N VAL A 69 -31.42 6.95 11.91
CA VAL A 69 -30.96 6.45 13.21
C VAL A 69 -29.66 7.14 13.62
N ALA A 70 -29.47 7.36 14.92
CA ALA A 70 -28.20 7.84 15.45
C ALA A 70 -27.12 6.75 15.33
N THR A 71 -25.92 7.18 14.97
CA THR A 71 -24.75 6.31 14.81
C THR A 71 -23.46 7.12 15.01
N PHE A 72 -22.34 6.57 14.57
CA PHE A 72 -21.04 7.22 14.61
C PHE A 72 -20.39 7.22 13.24
N ASP A 73 -19.51 8.20 13.04
CA ASP A 73 -18.63 8.27 11.89
C ASP A 73 -17.22 8.73 12.32
N ILE A 74 -16.27 8.75 11.41
CA ILE A 74 -14.89 9.20 11.63
C ILE A 74 -14.63 10.52 10.91
N GLU A 75 -14.04 11.48 11.62
CA GLU A 75 -13.60 12.77 11.05
C GLU A 75 -12.12 13.07 11.39
N PRO A 76 -11.35 13.73 10.49
CA PRO A 76 -11.76 14.17 9.16
C PRO A 76 -11.81 13.03 8.12
N LYS A 77 -12.52 13.27 7.00
CA LYS A 77 -12.44 12.45 5.77
C LYS A 77 -11.19 12.75 4.93
N ALA A 78 -10.01 12.59 5.52
CA ALA A 78 -8.75 12.98 4.90
C ALA A 78 -8.21 11.99 3.85
N GLY A 79 -9.08 11.15 3.28
CA GLY A 79 -8.75 10.33 2.10
C GLY A 79 -8.94 11.04 0.76
N ALA A 80 -9.64 12.19 0.73
CA ALA A 80 -9.98 12.90 -0.50
C ALA A 80 -8.76 13.55 -1.19
N ALA A 81 -8.80 13.62 -2.52
CA ALA A 81 -7.71 14.15 -3.35
C ALA A 81 -7.43 15.64 -3.10
N ASP A 82 -8.48 16.40 -2.84
CA ASP A 82 -8.47 17.85 -2.61
C ASP A 82 -8.50 18.22 -1.12
N PHE A 83 -8.32 17.24 -0.22
CA PHE A 83 -8.27 17.52 1.20
C PHE A 83 -7.08 18.43 1.55
N ASP A 84 -7.37 19.56 2.20
CA ASP A 84 -6.36 20.50 2.68
C ASP A 84 -5.77 20.04 4.01
N ASP A 85 -4.53 19.54 3.95
CA ASP A 85 -3.73 19.15 5.10
C ASP A 85 -2.68 20.21 5.50
N SER A 86 -2.68 21.40 4.88
CA SER A 86 -1.61 22.39 5.07
C SER A 86 -1.43 22.86 6.52
N GLY A 87 -2.50 22.82 7.32
CA GLY A 87 -2.48 23.15 8.74
C GLY A 87 -2.14 22.00 9.68
N TRP A 88 -1.86 20.79 9.15
CA TRP A 88 -1.53 19.63 9.98
C TRP A 88 -0.09 19.71 10.49
N GLU A 89 0.17 18.96 11.55
CA GLU A 89 1.53 18.76 12.06
C GLU A 89 2.40 18.12 10.97
N VAL A 90 3.58 18.69 10.74
CA VAL A 90 4.62 18.06 9.91
C VAL A 90 5.44 17.17 10.82
N ALA A 91 5.31 15.86 10.65
CA ALA A 91 5.99 14.87 11.49
C ALA A 91 7.47 14.73 11.08
N ASP A 92 8.33 14.47 12.06
CA ASP A 92 9.70 14.03 11.80
C ASP A 92 9.66 12.61 11.21
N PRO A 93 10.14 12.39 9.96
CA PRO A 93 10.11 11.07 9.34
C PRO A 93 10.85 10.01 10.17
N THR A 94 11.90 10.40 10.91
CA THR A 94 12.74 9.50 11.70
C THR A 94 12.13 9.08 13.03
N GLY A 95 11.04 9.73 13.44
CA GLY A 95 10.35 9.44 14.70
C GLY A 95 9.01 8.72 14.52
N LEU A 96 8.60 8.39 13.29
CA LEU A 96 7.25 7.86 13.02
C LEU A 96 6.94 6.51 13.70
N ASP A 97 7.96 5.74 14.09
CA ASP A 97 7.81 4.46 14.80
C ASP A 97 7.78 4.59 16.33
N ASP A 98 8.25 5.72 16.86
CA ASP A 98 8.17 6.06 18.28
C ASP A 98 7.05 7.05 18.59
N ASP A 99 6.54 7.74 17.57
CA ASP A 99 5.45 8.69 17.66
C ASP A 99 4.11 7.97 17.87
N ARG A 100 3.85 7.58 19.12
CA ARG A 100 2.68 6.84 19.58
C ARG A 100 1.42 7.72 19.58
N ARG A 101 0.63 7.67 18.51
CA ARG A 101 -0.56 8.52 18.29
C ARG A 101 -1.86 7.96 18.85
N GLY A 102 -2.80 8.87 19.13
CA GLY A 102 -4.10 8.58 19.72
C GLY A 102 -4.08 8.36 21.25
N GLY A 103 -5.27 8.19 21.83
CA GLY A 103 -5.45 7.98 23.28
C GLY A 103 -5.45 6.51 23.72
N GLY A 104 -5.06 5.59 22.82
CA GLY A 104 -5.35 4.17 22.93
C GLY A 104 -6.83 3.84 22.85
N LYS A 105 -7.20 2.59 23.14
CA LYS A 105 -8.54 2.05 22.89
C LYS A 105 -8.94 2.26 21.43
N LEU A 106 -10.16 2.69 21.16
CA LEU A 106 -10.61 2.95 19.80
C LEU A 106 -10.09 4.33 19.37
N CYS A 107 -8.91 4.35 18.76
CA CYS A 107 -8.30 5.55 18.23
C CYS A 107 -7.77 5.33 16.81
N PHE A 108 -7.68 6.44 16.08
CA PHE A 108 -7.39 6.47 14.66
C PHE A 108 -6.50 7.67 14.36
N THR A 109 -5.62 7.52 13.38
CA THR A 109 -4.70 8.59 12.97
C THR A 109 -4.53 8.57 11.45
N TRP A 110 -4.59 9.75 10.85
CA TRP A 110 -4.24 9.96 9.46
C TRP A 110 -2.76 10.31 9.32
N TYR A 111 -2.07 9.64 8.41
CA TYR A 111 -0.75 10.00 7.93
C TYR A 111 -0.85 10.32 6.44
N ARG A 112 -0.40 11.49 6.03
CA ARG A 112 -0.48 11.96 4.64
C ARG A 112 0.90 12.33 4.14
N ILE A 113 1.18 11.95 2.90
CA ILE A 113 2.43 12.27 2.21
C ILE A 113 2.15 12.49 0.73
N ASN A 114 2.72 13.56 0.19
CA ASN A 114 2.73 13.82 -1.24
C ASN A 114 4.13 13.52 -1.75
N VAL A 115 4.25 12.52 -2.62
CA VAL A 115 5.54 12.11 -3.21
C VAL A 115 5.61 12.58 -4.65
N THR A 116 6.74 13.16 -5.05
CA THR A 116 7.04 13.49 -6.45
C THR A 116 8.16 12.59 -6.92
N LEU A 117 7.92 11.82 -7.98
CA LEU A 117 8.91 10.88 -8.49
C LEU A 117 10.11 11.63 -9.09
N PRO A 118 11.34 11.38 -8.64
CA PRO A 118 12.54 11.96 -9.25
C PRO A 118 12.87 11.26 -10.58
N GLU A 119 13.92 11.72 -11.26
CA GLU A 119 14.46 11.02 -12.43
C GLU A 119 15.02 9.63 -12.09
N ARG A 120 15.57 9.50 -10.88
CA ARG A 120 16.21 8.28 -10.38
C ARG A 120 15.97 8.11 -8.88
N LEU A 121 15.86 6.87 -8.43
CA LEU A 121 15.99 6.50 -7.01
C LEU A 121 17.31 5.74 -6.81
N GLY A 122 18.27 6.40 -6.17
CA GLY A 122 19.66 5.95 -6.19
C GLY A 122 20.15 5.80 -7.64
N GLU A 123 20.54 4.58 -8.01
CA GLU A 123 20.99 4.26 -9.37
C GLU A 123 19.89 3.72 -10.30
N ALA A 124 18.66 3.56 -9.81
CA ALA A 124 17.56 3.05 -10.62
C ALA A 124 16.86 4.18 -11.39
N PRO A 125 16.76 4.11 -12.73
CA PRO A 125 15.93 5.04 -13.49
C PRO A 125 14.45 4.81 -13.17
N ILE A 126 13.69 5.90 -13.11
CA ILE A 126 12.25 5.87 -12.78
C ILE A 126 11.38 5.76 -14.03
N GLU A 127 11.80 6.32 -15.16
CA GLU A 127 10.98 6.34 -16.37
C GLU A 127 10.54 4.92 -16.80
N GLY A 128 9.23 4.74 -16.96
CA GLY A 128 8.61 3.46 -17.33
C GLY A 128 8.61 2.39 -16.23
N ALA A 129 9.14 2.67 -15.05
CA ALA A 129 9.21 1.71 -13.95
C ALA A 129 7.84 1.45 -13.30
N THR A 130 7.74 0.32 -12.62
CA THR A 130 6.65 0.08 -11.66
C THR A 130 7.05 0.65 -10.31
N VAL A 131 6.15 1.44 -9.71
CA VAL A 131 6.32 2.04 -8.39
C VAL A 131 5.22 1.54 -7.45
N VAL A 132 5.63 1.03 -6.30
CA VAL A 132 4.76 0.49 -5.25
C VAL A 132 5.04 1.23 -3.96
N PHE A 133 3.97 1.65 -3.27
CA PHE A 133 4.02 2.10 -1.89
C PHE A 133 3.71 0.93 -0.96
N GLU A 134 4.61 0.66 -0.03
CA GLU A 134 4.41 -0.34 1.02
C GLU A 134 4.45 0.35 2.38
N THR A 135 3.50 0.03 3.25
CA THR A 135 3.55 0.50 4.64
C THR A 135 3.04 -0.56 5.60
N VAL A 136 3.62 -0.57 6.80
CA VAL A 136 3.05 -1.26 7.94
C VAL A 136 2.70 -0.20 8.97
N VAL A 137 1.44 -0.14 9.37
CA VAL A 137 0.98 0.62 10.53
C VAL A 137 0.72 -0.36 11.66
N ASP A 138 0.93 0.06 12.92
CA ASP A 138 0.54 -0.77 14.05
C ASP A 138 -0.96 -1.11 13.97
N ASP A 139 -1.26 -2.39 14.12
CA ASP A 139 -2.57 -3.01 14.02
C ASP A 139 -3.17 -3.01 12.60
N TYR A 140 -4.02 -2.04 12.23
CA TYR A 140 -4.73 -2.01 10.93
C TYR A 140 -4.51 -0.69 10.19
N ALA A 141 -4.50 -0.74 8.86
CA ALA A 141 -4.50 0.46 8.02
C ALA A 141 -5.30 0.31 6.71
N GLU A 142 -5.76 1.46 6.23
CA GLU A 142 -6.29 1.67 4.87
C GLU A 142 -5.42 2.69 4.13
N VAL A 143 -5.20 2.49 2.83
CA VAL A 143 -4.35 3.37 2.00
C VAL A 143 -5.15 3.93 0.83
N TRP A 144 -5.26 5.25 0.78
CA TRP A 144 -5.85 6.02 -0.30
C TRP A 144 -4.74 6.56 -1.20
N VAL A 145 -4.93 6.47 -2.51
CA VAL A 145 -4.01 7.07 -3.50
C VAL A 145 -4.80 8.00 -4.41
N ASN A 146 -4.39 9.26 -4.47
CA ASN A 146 -5.02 10.30 -5.29
C ASN A 146 -6.55 10.37 -5.09
N GLY A 147 -7.00 10.35 -3.83
CA GLY A 147 -8.42 10.39 -3.50
C GLY A 147 -9.19 9.08 -3.63
N LYS A 148 -8.52 7.95 -3.94
CA LYS A 148 -9.21 6.69 -4.28
C LYS A 148 -8.85 5.57 -3.32
N LEU A 149 -9.89 4.95 -2.78
CA LEU A 149 -9.88 3.64 -2.13
C LEU A 149 -10.77 2.68 -2.94
N PRO A 150 -10.21 1.84 -3.83
CA PRO A 150 -11.01 1.01 -4.72
C PRO A 150 -11.59 -0.19 -3.99
N ILE A 151 -12.74 0.00 -3.33
CA ILE A 151 -13.49 -1.06 -2.65
C ILE A 151 -14.11 -1.99 -3.69
N LYS A 152 -13.63 -3.25 -3.72
CA LYS A 152 -14.20 -4.32 -4.54
C LYS A 152 -14.43 -5.55 -3.67
N LEU A 153 -15.46 -6.33 -4.00
CA LEU A 153 -15.77 -7.57 -3.31
C LEU A 153 -14.57 -8.53 -3.40
N GLY A 154 -14.16 -9.08 -2.25
CA GLY A 154 -13.06 -10.04 -2.17
C GLY A 154 -11.65 -9.42 -2.16
N CYS A 155 -11.52 -8.09 -2.08
CA CYS A 155 -10.23 -7.45 -1.83
C CYS A 155 -9.66 -7.92 -0.47
N VAL A 156 -8.40 -8.37 -0.48
CA VAL A 156 -7.62 -8.72 0.71
C VAL A 156 -6.29 -7.98 0.61
N GLY A 157 -5.90 -7.29 1.67
CA GLY A 157 -4.70 -6.47 1.67
C GLY A 157 -4.73 -5.36 0.63
N GLY A 158 -3.58 -5.07 0.04
CA GLY A 158 -3.41 -3.92 -0.83
C GLY A 158 -3.72 -2.64 -0.06
N PRO A 159 -4.76 -1.88 -0.43
CA PRO A 159 -5.15 -0.68 0.29
C PRO A 159 -6.01 -0.94 1.54
N PHE A 160 -6.31 -2.19 1.91
CA PHE A 160 -7.11 -2.55 3.08
C PHE A 160 -6.31 -3.32 4.12
N ALA A 161 -6.80 -3.37 5.36
CA ALA A 161 -6.24 -4.21 6.40
C ALA A 161 -6.25 -5.69 5.96
N ALA A 162 -5.07 -6.28 5.80
CA ALA A 162 -4.91 -7.70 5.46
C ALA A 162 -4.92 -8.61 6.71
N GLY A 163 -4.66 -8.03 7.89
CA GLY A 163 -4.45 -8.72 9.14
C GLY A 163 -3.76 -7.81 10.15
N PHE A 164 -3.57 -8.32 11.37
CA PHE A 164 -2.91 -7.58 12.46
C PHE A 164 -1.44 -7.33 12.14
N ASN A 165 -1.02 -6.07 12.07
CA ASN A 165 0.33 -5.66 11.68
C ASN A 165 0.75 -6.15 10.28
N ALA A 166 -0.21 -6.42 9.40
CA ALA A 166 0.07 -6.87 8.06
C ALA A 166 0.35 -5.67 7.13
N PRO A 167 1.30 -5.79 6.17
CA PRO A 167 1.62 -4.70 5.27
C PRO A 167 0.48 -4.38 4.30
N ASN A 168 0.30 -3.09 4.03
CA ASN A 168 -0.40 -2.57 2.86
C ASN A 168 0.60 -2.41 1.72
N ILE A 169 0.31 -3.00 0.55
CA ILE A 169 1.18 -2.94 -0.65
C ILE A 169 0.34 -2.43 -1.81
N VAL A 170 0.58 -1.20 -2.24
CA VAL A 170 -0.26 -0.49 -3.23
C VAL A 170 0.59 -0.04 -4.41
N THR A 171 0.27 -0.52 -5.61
CA THR A 171 0.89 0.00 -6.84
C THR A 171 0.41 1.43 -7.10
N LEU A 172 1.36 2.37 -7.18
CA LEU A 172 1.09 3.76 -7.53
C LEU A 172 0.96 3.92 -9.06
N THR A 173 1.90 3.32 -9.80
CA THR A 173 1.92 3.32 -11.26
C THR A 173 2.74 2.14 -11.79
N ASN A 174 2.45 1.73 -13.02
CA ASN A 174 3.24 0.76 -13.78
C ASN A 174 4.01 1.40 -14.94
N ASP A 175 3.92 2.71 -15.09
CA ASP A 175 4.54 3.48 -16.18
C ASP A 175 4.95 4.84 -15.63
N ALA A 176 5.88 4.82 -14.68
CA ALA A 176 6.29 6.01 -13.95
C ALA A 176 6.91 7.08 -14.86
N LYS A 177 6.61 8.33 -14.56
CA LYS A 177 7.21 9.50 -15.23
C LYS A 177 7.92 10.37 -14.21
N PRO A 178 9.16 10.81 -14.46
CA PRO A 178 9.79 11.82 -13.62
C PRO A 178 8.88 13.06 -13.49
N GLY A 179 8.73 13.57 -12.27
CA GLY A 179 7.82 14.65 -11.92
C GLY A 179 6.37 14.24 -11.69
N GLU A 180 5.99 12.98 -11.92
CA GLU A 180 4.66 12.48 -11.55
C GLU A 180 4.50 12.51 -10.02
N ALA A 181 3.37 13.02 -9.55
CA ALA A 181 3.08 13.17 -8.14
C ALA A 181 1.94 12.25 -7.69
N PHE A 182 2.08 11.72 -6.48
CA PHE A 182 1.05 10.91 -5.83
C PHE A 182 0.75 11.48 -4.45
N GLN A 183 -0.53 11.75 -4.21
CA GLN A 183 -1.05 11.98 -2.87
C GLN A 183 -1.38 10.61 -2.25
N ILE A 184 -0.78 10.31 -1.11
CA ILE A 184 -1.00 9.09 -0.35
C ILE A 184 -1.55 9.48 1.02
N ALA A 185 -2.69 8.89 1.40
CA ALA A 185 -3.26 9.04 2.73
C ALA A 185 -3.45 7.67 3.37
N VAL A 186 -2.83 7.46 4.52
CA VAL A 186 -2.89 6.23 5.30
C VAL A 186 -3.76 6.49 6.52
N PHE A 187 -4.86 5.74 6.62
CA PHE A 187 -5.73 5.74 7.79
C PHE A 187 -5.31 4.59 8.70
N GLY A 188 -4.65 4.90 9.81
CA GLY A 188 -4.29 3.94 10.84
C GLY A 188 -5.39 3.77 11.88
N ALA A 189 -5.61 2.53 12.33
CA ALA A 189 -6.63 2.17 13.31
C ALA A 189 -6.07 1.24 14.37
N ASN A 190 -6.17 1.64 15.65
CA ASN A 190 -5.81 0.78 16.78
C ASN A 190 -6.79 -0.39 16.85
N ALA A 191 -6.27 -1.61 16.94
CA ALA A 191 -7.07 -2.82 16.78
C ALA A 191 -6.53 -4.01 17.60
N PRO A 192 -7.27 -5.12 17.72
CA PRO A 192 -8.58 -5.42 17.13
C PRO A 192 -9.69 -4.50 17.65
N LEU A 193 -10.59 -4.08 16.75
CA LEU A 193 -11.64 -3.09 17.08
C LEU A 193 -12.62 -3.55 18.16
N SER A 194 -12.89 -4.86 18.26
CA SER A 194 -13.82 -5.43 19.25
C SER A 194 -13.22 -5.57 20.66
N ALA A 195 -11.90 -5.46 20.79
CA ALA A 195 -11.19 -5.58 22.06
C ALA A 195 -10.00 -4.61 22.06
N PRO A 196 -10.28 -3.29 21.97
CA PRO A 196 -9.25 -2.35 21.59
C PRO A 196 -8.19 -2.24 22.70
N PRO A 197 -6.91 -2.43 22.33
CA PRO A 197 -5.81 -2.45 23.27
C PRO A 197 -5.51 -1.06 23.87
N GLY A 198 -4.64 -1.03 24.88
CA GLY A 198 -4.20 0.20 25.54
C GLY A 198 -2.95 0.85 24.92
N ASN A 199 -2.41 0.26 23.85
CA ASN A 199 -1.34 0.82 23.01
C ASN A 199 -1.91 1.88 22.04
N PHE A 200 -1.08 2.31 21.11
CA PHE A 200 -1.24 3.50 20.29
C PHE A 200 -1.03 3.16 18.81
N VAL A 201 -1.42 4.07 17.92
CA VAL A 201 -1.22 3.92 16.47
C VAL A 201 0.08 4.61 16.07
N PHE A 202 0.91 3.96 15.25
CA PHE A 202 2.15 4.53 14.72
C PHE A 202 2.57 3.79 13.44
N VAL A 203 3.42 4.40 12.62
CA VAL A 203 3.90 3.77 11.38
C VAL A 203 5.13 2.93 11.71
N ARG A 204 5.10 1.64 11.39
CA ARG A 204 6.22 0.71 11.61
C ARG A 204 7.21 0.71 10.44
N SER A 205 6.72 0.93 9.23
CA SER A 205 7.53 1.10 8.02
C SER A 205 6.74 1.85 6.94
N ALA A 206 7.44 2.60 6.10
CA ALA A 206 6.88 3.19 4.88
C ALA A 206 7.95 3.24 3.78
N LEU A 207 7.72 2.55 2.68
CA LEU A 207 8.68 2.33 1.60
C LEU A 207 8.09 2.71 0.25
N LEU A 208 8.91 3.28 -0.63
CA LEU A 208 8.70 3.21 -2.07
C LEU A 208 9.59 2.14 -2.67
N ARG A 209 8.98 1.24 -3.41
CA ARG A 209 9.61 0.13 -4.11
C ARG A 209 9.54 0.37 -5.60
N VAL A 210 10.69 0.33 -6.27
CA VAL A 210 10.81 0.60 -7.70
C VAL A 210 11.42 -0.58 -8.40
N THR A 211 10.68 -1.09 -9.38
CA THR A 211 11.15 -2.13 -10.29
C THR A 211 11.34 -1.51 -11.68
N PRO A 212 12.59 -1.24 -12.11
CA PRO A 212 12.86 -0.78 -13.46
C PRO A 212 12.37 -1.79 -14.50
N ARG A 213 11.91 -1.28 -15.65
CA ARG A 213 11.58 -2.11 -16.81
C ARG A 213 12.76 -2.33 -17.74
#